data_AF-A0A7J8B9P9-F1
#
_entry.id   AF-A0A7J8B9P9-F1
#
_cell.length_a   1.000
_cell.length_b   1.000
_cell.length_c   1.000
_cell.angle_alpha   90.00
_cell.angle_beta   90.00
_cell.angle_gamma   90.00
#
_symmetry.space_group_name_H-M   'P 1'
#
loop_
_entity.id
_entity.type
_entity.pdbx_description
1 polymer ?
#
loop_
_entity_poly.entity_id
_entity_poly.type
_entity_poly.pdbx_seq_one_letter_code
_entity_poly.pdbx_strand_id
1 'polypeptide(L)'
;MMKRVPLSVEKEECTGMPSTLKSIMSSPIWDSLYKSIDGYDPLIHCVLLTFLNQEIERFNKLLIVIHESLKNLQLSIKGEIMLTQELEEIYDSFLKMRVPKLWQKSAYKSCKPLSFWVNDLIQRLNFFNTWAKMAYTAIHHRYMRFITAWKHSVSSPNPKSQSPTDEKSNFSEGFPARYWLPAFFFPQAFLTTVLQDYGRSQGLSIDALTFTHDVLSDPADTKEKELSLIIQKKLNIVRRAFKGTDSKHIGVHVFGLFIEGARWNHEQRILEDSLPYEICCDFPEIHFLPTKISAKSPNASNQTGSESELYTFECPVYQTPERSRTSPETGFPSNFLTSVYLSTKKPPSHWITMQVALLCERDEK
;
A
#
# COMPACT_ATOMS: atom_id res chain seq x y z
N MET A 1 -18.06 10.11 21.40
CA MET A 1 -17.66 8.71 21.14
C MET A 1 -16.63 8.65 20.00
N MET A 2 -15.53 9.42 20.09
CA MET A 2 -14.34 9.14 19.27
C MET A 2 -13.66 7.93 19.91
N LYS A 3 -13.72 6.76 19.26
CA LYS A 3 -12.85 5.63 19.62
C LYS A 3 -11.42 6.18 19.59
N ARG A 4 -10.69 6.13 20.71
CA ARG A 4 -9.32 6.68 20.82
C ARG A 4 -8.50 6.14 19.65
N VAL A 5 -8.10 7.03 18.74
CA VAL A 5 -7.04 6.75 17.77
C VAL A 5 -5.81 6.32 18.59
N PRO A 6 -5.07 5.26 18.21
CA PRO A 6 -3.92 4.82 19.00
C PRO A 6 -2.86 5.91 19.08
N LEU A 7 -1.98 5.84 20.09
CA LEU A 7 -0.88 6.79 20.26
C LEU A 7 0.24 6.60 19.23
N SER A 8 0.40 5.37 18.76
CA SER A 8 1.40 4.94 17.78
C SER A 8 0.85 3.79 16.93
N VAL A 9 1.45 3.56 15.75
CA VAL A 9 1.13 2.42 14.89
C VAL A 9 1.52 1.11 15.57
N GLU A 10 2.73 1.05 16.11
CA GLU A 10 3.26 -0.10 16.84
C GLU A 10 3.15 0.15 18.34
N LYS A 11 2.68 -0.83 19.11
CA LYS A 11 2.65 -0.74 20.57
C LYS A 11 3.92 -1.39 21.11
N GLU A 12 4.66 -0.67 21.94
CA GLU A 12 5.72 -1.27 22.74
C GLU A 12 5.08 -2.13 23.84
N GLU A 13 5.25 -3.45 23.74
CA GLU A 13 4.95 -4.36 24.85
C GLU A 13 6.21 -4.46 25.74
N CYS A 14 6.00 -4.50 27.07
CA CYS A 14 6.95 -4.32 28.18
C CYS A 14 8.47 -4.51 27.96
N THR A 15 9.21 -3.70 28.72
CA THR A 15 10.67 -3.55 28.83
C THR A 15 11.49 -4.84 28.75
N GLY A 16 12.34 -4.95 27.72
CA GLY A 16 13.49 -5.89 27.70
C GLY A 16 13.84 -6.48 26.33
N MET A 17 12.89 -6.58 25.41
CA MET A 17 13.13 -7.07 24.04
C MET A 17 12.60 -6.08 22.99
N PRO A 18 13.23 -5.96 21.81
CA PRO A 18 12.69 -5.18 20.71
C PRO A 18 11.29 -5.69 20.36
N SER A 19 10.23 -4.95 20.69
CA SER A 19 8.84 -5.37 20.39
C SER A 19 8.28 -4.70 19.13
N THR A 20 9.04 -3.80 18.52
CA THR A 20 8.68 -3.04 17.32
C THR A 20 9.66 -3.30 16.18
N LEU A 21 9.19 -3.15 14.96
CA LEU A 21 9.99 -3.26 13.76
C LEU A 21 11.17 -2.27 13.78
N LYS A 22 10.92 -1.04 14.20
CA LYS A 22 11.98 -0.04 14.35
C LYS A 22 13.05 -0.48 15.34
N SER A 23 12.65 -1.05 16.48
CA SER A 23 13.59 -1.50 17.51
C SER A 23 14.45 -2.67 17.02
N ILE A 24 13.87 -3.65 16.30
CA ILE A 24 14.65 -4.76 15.77
C ILE A 24 15.60 -4.29 14.66
N MET A 25 15.17 -3.44 13.73
CA MET A 25 16.02 -2.92 12.65
C MET A 25 17.17 -2.02 13.15
N SER A 26 17.02 -1.41 14.33
CA SER A 26 18.07 -0.58 14.95
C SER A 26 18.95 -1.36 15.93
N SER A 27 18.71 -2.66 16.11
CA SER A 27 19.40 -3.47 17.11
C SER A 27 20.68 -4.09 16.55
N PRO A 28 21.68 -4.41 17.40
CA PRO A 28 22.89 -5.14 16.97
C PRO A 28 22.58 -6.51 16.34
N ILE A 29 21.41 -7.08 16.65
CA ILE A 29 20.88 -8.31 16.06
C ILE A 29 20.71 -8.14 14.55
N TRP A 30 20.14 -7.01 14.13
CA TRP A 30 19.94 -6.70 12.72
C TRP A 30 21.27 -6.58 11.98
N ASP A 31 22.23 -5.84 12.54
CA ASP A 31 23.56 -5.70 11.95
C ASP A 31 24.28 -7.04 11.79
N SER A 32 24.16 -7.92 12.79
CA SER A 32 24.74 -9.26 12.72
C SER A 32 24.09 -10.13 11.65
N LEU A 33 22.78 -10.03 11.46
CA LEU A 33 22.05 -10.75 10.41
C LEU A 33 22.37 -10.21 9.02
N TYR A 34 22.41 -8.89 8.89
CA TYR A 34 22.68 -8.23 7.62
C TYR A 34 24.08 -8.57 7.10
N LYS A 35 25.08 -8.62 8.00
CA LYS A 35 26.47 -8.97 7.65
C LYS A 35 26.70 -10.45 7.42
N SER A 36 25.86 -11.33 7.96
CA SER A 36 26.07 -12.79 7.85
C SER A 36 25.50 -13.39 6.57
N ILE A 37 24.71 -12.64 5.81
CA ILE A 37 24.09 -13.12 4.59
C ILE A 37 24.92 -12.69 3.38
N ASP A 38 25.50 -13.66 2.69
CA ASP A 38 26.16 -13.44 1.40
C ASP A 38 25.12 -13.35 0.28
N GLY A 39 25.08 -12.21 -0.43
CA GLY A 39 24.18 -11.98 -1.57
C GLY A 39 22.85 -11.31 -1.22
N TYR A 40 21.95 -11.21 -2.20
CA TYR A 40 20.66 -10.55 -2.02
C TYR A 40 19.68 -11.44 -1.26
N ASP A 41 19.16 -10.90 -0.16
CA ASP A 41 18.16 -11.59 0.65
C ASP A 41 16.76 -10.99 0.43
N PRO A 42 15.79 -11.79 -0.03
CA PRO A 42 14.38 -11.45 -0.13
C PRO A 42 13.72 -10.67 1.01
N LEU A 43 14.15 -10.86 2.26
CA LEU A 43 13.50 -10.28 3.44
C LEU A 43 14.37 -9.18 4.07
N ILE A 44 15.65 -9.48 4.29
CA ILE A 44 16.60 -8.61 5.00
C ILE A 44 17.12 -7.48 4.11
N HIS A 45 17.39 -7.77 2.84
CA HIS A 45 17.87 -6.77 1.86
C HIS A 45 16.71 -6.08 1.11
N CYS A 46 15.47 -6.40 1.47
CA CYS A 46 14.25 -5.88 0.89
C CYS A 46 14.08 -4.39 1.20
N VAL A 47 14.03 -3.55 0.16
CA VAL A 47 13.73 -2.13 0.26
C VAL A 47 12.33 -1.92 0.83
N LEU A 48 11.39 -2.81 0.55
CA LEU A 48 10.02 -2.70 1.06
C LEU A 48 9.95 -2.68 2.59
N LEU A 49 10.88 -3.32 3.28
CA LEU A 49 10.97 -3.25 4.74
C LEU A 49 11.36 -1.85 5.23
N THR A 50 12.31 -1.21 4.56
CA THR A 50 12.71 0.17 4.88
C THR A 50 11.59 1.17 4.56
N PHE A 51 10.88 0.95 3.46
CA PHE A 51 9.70 1.72 3.10
C PHE A 51 8.58 1.59 4.15
N LEU A 52 8.30 0.37 4.63
CA LEU A 52 7.35 0.13 5.71
C LEU A 52 7.68 0.96 6.97
N ASN A 53 8.95 0.96 7.39
CA ASN A 53 9.37 1.72 8.57
C ASN A 53 9.16 3.24 8.36
N GLN A 54 9.48 3.77 7.18
CA GLN A 54 9.25 5.18 6.86
C GLN A 54 7.76 5.55 6.88
N GLU A 55 6.88 4.69 6.37
CA GLU A 55 5.43 4.92 6.42
C GLU A 55 4.91 4.91 7.87
N ILE A 56 5.38 3.97 8.69
CA ILE A 56 5.05 3.90 10.12
C ILE A 56 5.46 5.19 10.84
N GLU A 57 6.67 5.71 10.57
CA GLU A 57 7.14 6.97 11.16
C GLU A 57 6.27 8.17 10.77
N ARG A 58 5.78 8.22 9.53
CA ARG A 58 4.85 9.28 9.07
C ARG A 58 3.52 9.20 9.81
N PHE A 59 2.95 8.01 9.97
CA PHE A 59 1.75 7.84 10.78
C PHE A 59 1.99 8.22 12.23
N ASN A 60 3.10 7.81 12.85
CA ASN A 60 3.42 8.20 14.22
C ASN A 60 3.53 9.73 14.38
N LYS A 61 4.17 10.42 13.43
CA LYS A 61 4.23 11.89 13.42
C LYS A 61 2.83 12.51 13.34
N LEU A 62 1.97 12.01 12.46
CA LEU A 62 0.58 12.46 12.35
C LEU A 62 -0.19 12.23 13.67
N LEU A 63 -0.04 11.06 14.29
CA LEU A 63 -0.69 10.72 15.55
C LEU A 63 -0.27 11.66 16.68
N ILE A 64 1.02 11.99 16.79
CA ILE A 64 1.53 12.96 17.76
C ILE A 64 0.82 14.31 17.58
N VAL A 65 0.79 14.83 16.35
CA VAL A 65 0.11 16.11 16.04
C VAL A 65 -1.37 16.07 16.42
N ILE A 66 -2.08 14.97 16.12
CA ILE A 66 -3.49 14.80 16.49
C ILE A 66 -3.66 14.82 18.01
N HIS A 67 -2.90 14.01 18.74
CA HIS A 67 -3.05 13.90 20.20
C HIS A 67 -2.67 15.18 20.94
N GLU A 68 -1.56 15.81 20.56
CA GLU A 68 -1.11 17.08 21.15
C GLU A 68 -2.12 18.20 20.89
N SER A 69 -2.57 18.34 19.65
CA SER A 69 -3.54 19.39 19.29
C SER A 69 -4.90 19.19 19.96
N LEU A 70 -5.40 17.95 20.08
CA LEU A 70 -6.64 17.66 20.80
C LEU A 70 -6.50 17.92 22.30
N LYS A 71 -5.37 17.56 22.90
CA LYS A 71 -5.08 17.86 24.31
C LYS A 71 -5.05 19.36 24.56
N ASN A 72 -4.34 20.10 23.72
CA ASN A 72 -4.25 21.56 23.82
C ASN A 72 -5.61 22.22 23.61
N LEU A 73 -6.40 21.77 22.63
CA LEU A 73 -7.76 22.26 22.43
C LEU A 73 -8.62 22.05 23.69
N GLN A 74 -8.56 20.86 24.30
CA GLN A 74 -9.30 20.58 25.54
C GLN A 74 -8.87 21.49 26.69
N LEU A 75 -7.57 21.74 26.88
CA LEU A 75 -7.06 22.64 27.90
C LEU A 75 -7.46 24.10 27.62
N SER A 76 -7.48 24.52 26.35
CA SER A 76 -7.85 25.88 25.97
C SER A 76 -9.33 26.18 26.22
N ILE A 77 -10.21 25.22 25.92
CA ILE A 77 -11.66 25.33 26.19
C ILE A 77 -11.95 25.42 27.69
N LYS A 78 -11.11 24.78 28.53
CA LYS A 78 -11.19 24.91 29.99
C LYS A 78 -10.63 26.23 30.54
N GLY A 79 -9.97 27.04 29.71
CA GLY A 79 -9.29 28.26 30.14
C GLY A 79 -7.94 28.03 30.83
N GLU A 80 -7.37 26.82 30.74
CA GLU A 80 -6.06 26.49 31.34
C GLU A 80 -4.89 26.95 30.47
N ILE A 81 -5.09 27.06 29.14
CA ILE A 81 -4.12 27.61 28.19
C ILE A 81 -4.80 28.63 27.27
N MET A 82 -4.01 29.50 26.65
CA MET A 82 -4.50 30.46 25.66
C MET A 82 -5.01 29.75 24.40
N LEU A 83 -6.21 30.12 23.94
CA LEU A 83 -6.74 29.69 22.65
C LEU A 83 -5.98 30.39 21.52
N THR A 84 -5.16 29.64 20.78
CA THR A 84 -4.41 30.15 19.63
C THR A 84 -5.24 30.07 18.35
N GLN A 85 -4.85 30.83 17.32
CA GLN A 85 -5.50 30.78 16.00
C GLN A 85 -5.51 29.36 15.40
N GLU A 86 -4.48 28.55 15.66
CA GLU A 86 -4.43 27.16 15.20
C GLU A 86 -5.46 26.28 15.93
N LEU A 87 -5.65 26.47 17.24
CA LEU A 87 -6.64 25.74 18.02
C LEU A 87 -8.07 26.15 17.65
N GLU A 88 -8.30 27.43 17.38
CA GLU A 88 -9.58 27.94 16.87
C GLU A 88 -9.89 27.37 15.48
N GLU A 89 -8.89 27.26 14.59
CA GLU A 89 -9.05 26.62 13.28
C GLU A 89 -9.45 25.14 13.39
N ILE A 90 -8.89 24.41 14.36
CA ILE A 90 -9.25 23.01 14.63
C ILE A 90 -10.70 22.94 15.15
N TYR A 91 -11.08 23.82 16.08
CA TYR A 91 -12.43 23.89 16.61
C TYR A 91 -13.46 24.11 15.49
N ASP A 92 -13.23 25.13 14.64
CA ASP A 92 -14.03 25.43 13.47
C ASP A 92 -14.09 24.28 12.47
N SER A 93 -12.99 23.54 12.33
CA SER A 93 -12.92 22.37 11.45
C SER A 93 -13.88 21.28 11.91
N PHE A 94 -13.94 21.02 13.21
CA PHE A 94 -14.82 20.02 13.77
C PHE A 94 -16.29 20.41 13.61
N LEU A 95 -16.63 21.68 13.83
CA LEU A 95 -17.98 22.18 13.60
C LEU A 95 -18.42 22.02 12.13
N LYS A 96 -17.49 22.20 11.20
CA LYS A 96 -17.72 22.07 9.75
C LYS A 96 -17.48 20.65 9.21
N MET A 97 -17.29 19.65 10.09
CA MET A 97 -17.03 18.25 9.71
C MET A 97 -15.86 18.06 8.72
N ARG A 98 -14.87 18.96 8.75
CA ARG A 98 -13.67 18.92 7.90
C ARG A 98 -12.45 18.51 8.71
N VAL A 99 -11.46 17.94 8.03
CA VAL A 99 -10.15 17.65 8.65
C VAL A 99 -9.42 18.99 8.90
N PRO A 100 -8.87 19.24 10.10
CA PRO A 100 -8.12 20.46 10.40
C PRO A 100 -6.89 20.65 9.51
N LYS A 101 -6.56 21.91 9.17
CA LYS A 101 -5.41 22.22 8.32
C LYS A 101 -4.10 21.77 8.96
N LEU A 102 -3.98 21.88 10.28
CA LEU A 102 -2.82 21.41 11.02
C LEU A 102 -2.56 19.91 10.79
N TRP A 103 -3.63 19.10 10.78
CA TRP A 103 -3.52 17.66 10.55
C TRP A 103 -3.20 17.37 9.08
N GLN A 104 -3.85 18.06 8.14
CA GLN A 104 -3.60 17.91 6.70
C GLN A 104 -2.13 18.13 6.32
N LYS A 105 -1.42 19.07 6.96
CA LYS A 105 0.02 19.30 6.75
C LYS A 105 0.90 18.07 7.04
N SER A 106 0.46 17.19 7.93
CA SER A 106 1.20 15.98 8.33
C SER A 106 0.51 14.69 7.89
N ALA A 107 -0.62 14.78 7.18
CA ALA A 107 -1.43 13.65 6.77
C ALA A 107 -1.19 13.25 5.32
N TYR A 108 -1.69 12.06 4.97
CA TYR A 108 -1.87 11.65 3.58
C TYR A 108 -2.93 12.52 2.92
N LYS A 109 -2.84 12.68 1.60
CA LYS A 109 -3.83 13.45 0.83
C LYS A 109 -5.18 12.73 0.86
N SER A 110 -6.24 13.46 1.16
CA SER A 110 -7.61 12.95 1.19
C SER A 110 -8.59 14.10 1.04
N CYS A 111 -9.71 13.84 0.39
CA CYS A 111 -10.86 14.73 0.25
C CYS A 111 -12.00 14.34 1.21
N LYS A 112 -11.80 13.32 2.06
CA LYS A 112 -12.83 12.81 2.97
C LYS A 112 -13.24 13.82 4.04
N PRO A 113 -14.55 13.87 4.40
CA PRO A 113 -15.00 14.58 5.59
C PRO A 113 -14.46 13.88 6.86
N LEU A 114 -14.42 14.63 7.97
CA LEU A 114 -13.73 14.24 9.21
C LEU A 114 -14.12 12.86 9.72
N SER A 115 -15.42 12.53 9.72
CA SER A 115 -15.91 11.23 10.23
C SER A 115 -15.39 10.05 9.42
N PHE A 116 -15.41 10.16 8.09
CA PHE A 116 -14.90 9.13 7.18
C PHE A 116 -13.37 9.08 7.21
N TRP A 117 -12.72 10.23 7.27
CA TRP A 117 -11.25 10.32 7.39
C TRP A 117 -10.72 9.65 8.66
N VAL A 118 -11.37 9.83 9.81
CA VAL A 118 -10.97 9.15 11.06
C VAL A 118 -11.13 7.63 10.94
N ASN A 119 -12.21 7.14 10.33
CA ASN A 119 -12.40 5.71 10.10
C ASN A 119 -11.35 5.14 9.13
N ASP A 120 -11.05 5.87 8.05
CA ASP A 120 -10.01 5.52 7.08
C ASP A 120 -8.62 5.48 7.74
N LEU A 121 -8.29 6.47 8.57
CA LEU A 121 -7.07 6.49 9.36
C LEU A 121 -6.95 5.25 10.25
N ILE A 122 -8.00 4.87 10.97
CA ILE A 122 -7.99 3.67 11.82
C ILE A 122 -7.73 2.40 10.99
N GLN A 123 -8.33 2.30 9.80
CA GLN A 123 -8.10 1.16 8.91
C GLN A 123 -6.65 1.09 8.42
N ARG A 124 -6.04 2.24 8.07
CA ARG A 124 -4.61 2.33 7.70
C ARG A 124 -3.70 1.90 8.84
N LEU A 125 -3.94 2.41 10.04
CA LEU A 125 -3.15 2.06 11.23
C LEU A 125 -3.21 0.56 11.53
N ASN A 126 -4.38 -0.06 11.38
CA ASN A 126 -4.53 -1.52 11.55
C ASN A 126 -3.78 -2.31 10.46
N PHE A 127 -3.81 -1.84 9.20
CA PHE A 127 -3.07 -2.45 8.11
C PHE A 127 -1.55 -2.42 8.37
N PHE A 128 -0.99 -1.26 8.69
CA PHE A 128 0.44 -1.11 8.99
C PHE A 128 0.86 -1.81 10.29
N ASN A 129 0.03 -1.79 11.34
CA ASN A 129 0.32 -2.55 12.57
C ASN A 129 0.41 -4.06 12.29
N THR A 130 -0.50 -4.59 11.48
CA THR A 130 -0.50 -6.02 11.13
C THR A 130 0.72 -6.37 10.28
N TRP A 131 1.05 -5.53 9.30
CA TRP A 131 2.25 -5.71 8.49
C TRP A 131 3.52 -5.67 9.34
N ALA A 132 3.68 -4.67 10.20
CA ALA A 132 4.84 -4.53 11.07
C ALA A 132 5.04 -5.76 11.95
N LYS A 133 3.95 -6.29 12.54
CA LYS A 133 3.99 -7.54 13.32
C LYS A 133 4.43 -8.74 12.48
N MET A 134 3.90 -8.90 11.28
CA MET A 134 4.31 -9.99 10.39
C MET A 134 5.78 -9.89 9.99
N ALA A 135 6.24 -8.70 9.62
CA ALA A 135 7.64 -8.45 9.30
C ALA A 135 8.55 -8.74 10.49
N TYR A 136 8.18 -8.23 11.68
CA TYR A 136 8.90 -8.51 12.93
C TYR A 136 8.99 -10.02 13.22
N THR A 137 7.87 -10.75 13.16
CA THR A 137 7.84 -12.19 13.39
C THR A 137 8.73 -12.95 12.41
N ALA A 138 8.72 -12.57 11.13
CA ALA A 138 9.56 -13.19 10.11
C ALA A 138 11.06 -12.94 10.35
N ILE A 139 11.44 -11.69 10.63
CA ILE A 139 12.83 -11.32 10.95
C ILE A 139 13.29 -12.07 12.20
N HIS A 140 12.47 -12.09 13.25
CA HIS A 140 12.76 -12.77 14.50
C HIS A 140 12.91 -14.28 14.31
N HIS A 141 12.01 -14.92 13.55
CA HIS A 141 12.09 -16.34 13.22
C HIS A 141 13.40 -16.66 12.48
N ARG A 142 13.78 -15.82 11.50
CA ARG A 142 15.02 -15.96 10.76
C ARG A 142 16.27 -15.80 11.63
N TYR A 143 16.24 -14.85 12.56
CA TYR A 143 17.28 -14.68 13.57
C TYR A 143 17.44 -15.91 14.46
N MET A 144 16.34 -16.46 14.97
CA MET A 144 16.38 -17.64 15.83
C MET A 144 16.92 -18.86 15.08
N ARG A 145 16.57 -19.04 13.80
CA ARG A 145 17.17 -20.08 12.94
C ARG A 145 18.68 -19.89 12.77
N PHE A 146 19.14 -18.66 12.57
CA PHE A 146 20.56 -18.35 12.47
C PHE A 146 21.33 -18.71 13.77
N ILE A 147 20.83 -18.28 14.94
CA ILE A 147 21.48 -18.59 16.22
C ILE A 147 21.50 -20.09 16.51
N THR A 148 20.40 -20.78 16.26
CA THR A 148 20.30 -22.23 16.53
C THR A 148 21.28 -23.01 15.65
N ALA A 149 21.34 -22.70 14.35
CA ALA A 149 22.33 -23.28 13.45
C ALA A 149 23.78 -23.00 13.91
N TRP A 150 24.07 -21.76 14.33
CA TRP A 150 25.37 -21.39 14.85
C TRP A 150 25.74 -22.17 16.12
N LYS A 151 24.83 -22.29 17.10
CA LYS A 151 25.07 -23.07 18.33
C LYS A 151 25.34 -24.55 18.03
N HIS A 152 24.62 -25.15 17.09
CA HIS A 152 24.87 -26.54 16.68
C HIS A 152 26.22 -26.73 15.99
N SER A 153 26.70 -25.73 15.24
CA SER A 153 28.04 -25.77 14.60
C SER A 153 29.19 -25.71 15.61
N VAL A 154 28.99 -25.03 16.75
CA VAL A 154 30.00 -24.87 17.81
C VAL A 154 30.06 -26.09 18.74
N SER A 155 28.97 -26.87 18.87
CA SER A 155 28.89 -28.01 19.79
C SER A 155 29.22 -29.39 19.17
N SER A 156 29.58 -29.50 17.89
CA SER A 156 29.92 -30.78 17.22
C SER A 156 31.39 -30.85 16.78
N PRO A 157 32.20 -31.83 17.25
CA PRO A 157 33.62 -31.94 16.87
C PRO A 157 33.88 -32.60 15.49
N ASN A 158 32.85 -32.93 14.70
CA ASN A 158 33.02 -33.67 13.45
C ASN A 158 32.16 -33.04 12.32
N PRO A 159 32.78 -32.37 11.32
CA PRO A 159 32.03 -31.73 10.24
C PRO A 159 31.74 -32.77 9.17
N LYS A 160 30.63 -33.52 9.30
CA LYS A 160 30.01 -34.13 8.13
C LYS A 160 29.09 -33.10 7.50
N SER A 161 29.49 -32.64 6.32
CA SER A 161 28.73 -31.77 5.43
C SER A 161 27.39 -32.42 5.07
N GLN A 162 26.37 -32.19 5.90
CA GLN A 162 25.00 -32.17 5.44
C GLN A 162 24.70 -30.71 5.14
N SER A 163 24.81 -30.35 3.85
CA SER A 163 24.16 -29.16 3.35
C SER A 163 22.69 -29.22 3.77
N PRO A 164 22.13 -28.16 4.39
CA PRO A 164 20.68 -28.07 4.50
C PRO A 164 20.19 -27.96 3.05
N THR A 165 19.59 -29.03 2.56
CA THR A 165 18.95 -29.09 1.26
C THR A 165 17.89 -27.99 1.21
N ASP A 166 18.20 -26.97 0.42
CA ASP A 166 17.35 -25.92 -0.15
C ASP A 166 15.85 -25.94 0.23
N GLU A 167 15.53 -25.59 1.48
CA GLU A 167 14.30 -24.85 1.72
C GLU A 167 14.57 -23.40 1.33
N LYS A 168 14.39 -23.12 0.04
CA LYS A 168 14.38 -21.77 -0.54
C LYS A 168 13.74 -20.82 0.45
N SER A 169 14.49 -19.80 0.88
CA SER A 169 14.01 -18.70 1.70
C SER A 169 12.70 -18.17 1.09
N ASN A 170 11.57 -18.50 1.73
CA ASN A 170 10.28 -18.07 1.23
C ASN A 170 10.21 -16.55 1.41
N PHE A 171 10.41 -15.81 0.31
CA PHE A 171 10.23 -14.35 0.19
C PHE A 171 8.95 -13.84 0.87
N SER A 172 7.94 -14.71 0.97
CA SER A 172 6.59 -14.41 1.47
C SER A 172 6.42 -14.43 2.99
N GLU A 173 7.42 -14.89 3.75
CA GLU A 173 7.33 -14.89 5.22
C GLU A 173 7.63 -13.45 5.70
N GLY A 174 6.60 -12.64 5.94
CA GLY A 174 6.72 -11.30 6.51
C GLY A 174 6.04 -10.14 5.76
N PHE A 175 5.49 -10.39 4.57
CA PHE A 175 4.83 -9.37 3.75
C PHE A 175 3.34 -9.67 3.48
N PRO A 176 2.51 -8.66 3.21
CA PRO A 176 1.14 -8.86 2.73
C PRO A 176 1.13 -9.64 1.42
N ALA A 177 0.14 -10.51 1.25
CA ALA A 177 -0.11 -11.16 -0.03
C ALA A 177 -0.65 -10.16 -1.07
N ARG A 178 -1.37 -9.14 -0.58
CA ARG A 178 -2.03 -8.11 -1.39
C ARG A 178 -1.90 -6.77 -0.68
N TYR A 179 -1.65 -5.71 -1.44
CA TYR A 179 -1.41 -4.37 -0.92
C TYR A 179 -2.61 -3.46 -1.13
N TRP A 180 -3.09 -2.84 -0.05
CA TRP A 180 -4.10 -1.80 -0.13
C TRP A 180 -3.42 -0.49 -0.57
N LEU A 181 -3.31 -0.25 -1.88
CA LEU A 181 -2.55 0.90 -2.41
C LEU A 181 -3.02 2.26 -1.86
N PRO A 182 -4.32 2.51 -1.66
CA PRO A 182 -4.77 3.72 -0.99
C PRO A 182 -4.20 3.96 0.39
N ALA A 183 -3.75 2.92 1.13
CA ALA A 183 -3.33 3.01 2.52
C ALA A 183 -2.07 3.86 2.73
N PHE A 184 -1.21 3.93 1.71
CA PHE A 184 0.09 4.60 1.77
C PHE A 184 -0.04 6.12 1.77
N PHE A 185 0.87 6.81 2.46
CA PHE A 185 1.11 8.24 2.28
C PHE A 185 1.62 8.52 0.86
N PHE A 186 2.57 7.70 0.40
CA PHE A 186 3.21 7.83 -0.90
C PHE A 186 3.13 6.53 -1.71
N PRO A 187 1.98 6.26 -2.36
CA PRO A 187 1.81 5.05 -3.18
C PRO A 187 2.83 4.92 -4.33
N GLN A 188 3.26 6.04 -4.91
CA GLN A 188 4.29 6.03 -5.95
C GLN A 188 5.64 5.50 -5.43
N ALA A 189 6.03 5.90 -4.21
CA ALA A 189 7.26 5.41 -3.60
C ALA A 189 7.20 3.89 -3.34
N PHE A 190 6.03 3.38 -2.93
CA PHE A 190 5.79 1.93 -2.84
C PHE A 190 6.05 1.22 -4.18
N LEU A 191 5.47 1.73 -5.28
CA LEU A 191 5.66 1.14 -6.61
C LEU A 191 7.13 1.17 -7.06
N THR A 192 7.83 2.28 -6.81
CA THR A 192 9.27 2.41 -7.09
C THR A 192 10.08 1.40 -6.26
N THR A 193 9.76 1.23 -4.98
CA THR A 193 10.39 0.25 -4.09
C THR A 193 10.23 -1.19 -4.60
N VAL A 194 9.05 -1.55 -5.12
CA VAL A 194 8.82 -2.86 -5.74
C VAL A 194 9.72 -3.08 -6.96
N LEU A 195 9.87 -2.07 -7.83
CA LEU A 195 10.79 -2.16 -8.98
C LEU A 195 12.26 -2.25 -8.53
N GLN A 196 12.65 -1.54 -7.47
CA GLN A 196 14.00 -1.60 -6.91
C GLN A 196 14.32 -3.00 -6.37
N ASP A 197 13.41 -3.62 -5.63
CA ASP A 197 13.58 -4.98 -5.10
C ASP A 197 13.68 -6.01 -6.21
N TYR A 198 12.81 -5.90 -7.22
CA TYR A 198 12.90 -6.74 -8.41
C TYR A 198 14.24 -6.53 -9.14
N GLY A 199 14.64 -5.29 -9.38
CA GLY A 199 15.90 -4.93 -10.02
C GLY A 199 17.11 -5.51 -9.29
N ARG A 200 17.18 -5.37 -7.96
CA ARG A 200 18.25 -5.94 -7.13
C ARG A 200 18.29 -7.47 -7.20
N SER A 201 17.12 -8.12 -7.16
CA SER A 201 17.03 -9.58 -7.26
C SER A 201 17.50 -10.13 -8.63
N GLN A 202 17.38 -9.33 -9.69
CA GLN A 202 17.73 -9.70 -11.07
C GLN A 202 19.03 -9.05 -11.59
N GLY A 203 19.69 -8.22 -10.78
CA GLY A 203 20.86 -7.44 -11.21
C GLY A 203 20.57 -6.40 -12.30
N LEU A 204 19.38 -5.81 -12.31
CA LEU A 204 18.91 -4.82 -13.30
C LEU A 204 18.84 -3.42 -12.69
N SER A 205 19.13 -2.39 -13.50
CA SER A 205 18.86 -0.99 -13.13
C SER A 205 17.35 -0.73 -13.07
N ILE A 206 16.91 0.09 -12.12
CA ILE A 206 15.51 0.52 -12.00
C ILE A 206 15.03 1.22 -13.27
N ASP A 207 15.90 1.98 -13.94
CA ASP A 207 15.55 2.74 -15.16
C ASP A 207 15.22 1.84 -16.35
N ALA A 208 15.59 0.56 -16.29
CA ALA A 208 15.28 -0.43 -17.30
C ALA A 208 13.97 -1.18 -17.03
N LEU A 209 13.25 -0.83 -15.96
CA LEU A 209 12.08 -1.56 -15.48
C LEU A 209 10.80 -0.73 -15.55
N THR A 210 9.69 -1.41 -15.82
CA THR A 210 8.33 -0.86 -15.77
C THR A 210 7.35 -1.94 -15.29
N PHE A 211 6.09 -1.58 -15.11
CA PHE A 211 5.03 -2.53 -14.78
C PHE A 211 4.21 -2.91 -16.02
N THR A 212 3.96 -4.20 -16.18
CA THR A 212 2.79 -4.70 -16.90
C THR A 212 1.68 -4.99 -15.90
N HIS A 213 0.43 -4.85 -16.33
CA HIS A 213 -0.74 -4.95 -15.46
C HIS A 213 -1.62 -6.09 -15.93
N ASP A 214 -2.09 -6.90 -15.00
CA ASP A 214 -3.14 -7.89 -15.25
C ASP A 214 -4.27 -7.69 -14.24
N VAL A 215 -5.51 -7.57 -14.73
CA VAL A 215 -6.68 -7.33 -13.88
C VAL A 215 -7.26 -8.68 -13.49
N LEU A 216 -7.23 -8.96 -12.19
CA LEU A 216 -7.64 -10.25 -11.64
C LEU A 216 -9.16 -10.30 -11.46
N SER A 217 -9.76 -11.42 -11.84
CA SER A 217 -11.17 -11.72 -11.52
C SER A 217 -11.30 -11.98 -10.02
N ASP A 218 -12.34 -11.44 -9.37
CA ASP A 218 -12.58 -11.67 -7.94
C ASP A 218 -12.98 -13.15 -7.75
N PRO A 219 -12.33 -13.93 -6.87
CA PRO A 219 -12.75 -15.30 -6.57
C PRO A 219 -14.18 -15.42 -6.00
N ALA A 220 -14.83 -14.29 -5.69
CA ALA A 220 -16.21 -14.22 -5.19
C ALA A 220 -17.32 -14.39 -6.25
N ASP A 221 -17.00 -14.66 -7.53
CA ASP A 221 -18.01 -15.00 -8.57
C ASP A 221 -18.75 -16.34 -8.32
N THR A 222 -18.47 -17.01 -7.20
CA THR A 222 -19.30 -18.12 -6.71
C THR A 222 -20.43 -17.56 -5.85
N LYS A 223 -21.63 -17.48 -6.43
CA LYS A 223 -22.94 -17.13 -5.84
C LYS A 223 -23.08 -17.47 -4.34
N GLU A 224 -22.66 -16.59 -3.44
CA GLU A 224 -23.15 -16.58 -2.05
C GLU A 224 -23.12 -15.16 -1.41
N LYS A 225 -24.35 -14.65 -1.20
CA LYS A 225 -24.80 -13.79 -0.08
C LYS A 225 -24.53 -12.28 -0.15
N GLU A 226 -25.42 -11.64 -0.90
CA GLU A 226 -25.67 -10.20 -1.01
C GLU A 226 -25.98 -9.50 0.34
N LEU A 227 -26.54 -10.20 1.33
CA LEU A 227 -26.91 -9.60 2.63
C LEU A 227 -25.77 -9.58 3.68
N SER A 228 -24.82 -10.51 3.62
CA SER A 228 -23.61 -10.49 4.46
C SER A 228 -22.55 -9.52 3.93
N LEU A 229 -22.71 -9.01 2.71
CA LEU A 229 -21.73 -8.19 2.00
C LEU A 229 -21.54 -6.79 2.62
N ILE A 230 -22.60 -6.16 3.14
CA ILE A 230 -22.52 -4.81 3.73
C ILE A 230 -21.80 -4.84 5.09
N ILE A 231 -22.01 -5.91 5.87
CA ILE A 231 -21.35 -6.11 7.17
C ILE A 231 -19.93 -6.68 6.99
N GLN A 232 -19.69 -7.51 5.96
CA GLN A 232 -18.37 -8.09 5.66
C GLN A 232 -17.45 -7.17 4.83
N LYS A 233 -17.95 -6.24 4.01
CA LYS A 233 -17.11 -5.28 3.26
C LYS A 233 -16.29 -4.36 4.18
N LYS A 234 -16.78 -4.09 5.40
CA LYS A 234 -16.02 -3.39 6.46
C LYS A 234 -15.08 -4.31 7.27
N LEU A 235 -15.13 -5.63 7.06
CA LEU A 235 -14.52 -6.66 7.90
C LEU A 235 -13.67 -7.65 7.06
N ASN A 236 -12.42 -7.42 6.70
CA ASN A 236 -11.40 -6.50 7.18
C ASN A 236 -10.42 -6.32 6.01
N ILE A 237 -10.05 -5.09 5.65
CA ILE A 237 -8.94 -4.80 4.73
C ILE A 237 -7.70 -5.63 5.08
N VAL A 238 -7.42 -5.74 6.39
CA VAL A 238 -6.38 -6.61 6.96
C VAL A 238 -6.57 -8.06 6.51
N ARG A 239 -7.76 -8.64 6.67
CA ARG A 239 -7.99 -10.02 6.21
C ARG A 239 -7.75 -10.15 4.71
N ARG A 240 -8.20 -9.21 3.88
CA ARG A 240 -7.95 -9.25 2.44
C ARG A 240 -6.46 -9.18 2.10
N ALA A 241 -5.72 -8.28 2.76
CA ALA A 241 -4.28 -8.08 2.52
C ALA A 241 -3.42 -9.28 2.93
N PHE A 242 -3.79 -9.96 4.02
CA PHE A 242 -2.97 -11.00 4.65
C PHE A 242 -3.54 -12.42 4.51
N LYS A 243 -4.68 -12.62 3.82
CA LYS A 243 -5.26 -13.94 3.54
C LYS A 243 -4.72 -14.48 2.21
N GLY A 244 -4.19 -15.70 2.25
CA GLY A 244 -3.65 -16.42 1.10
C GLY A 244 -2.12 -16.35 1.06
N THR A 245 -1.50 -17.45 0.70
CA THR A 245 -0.04 -17.64 0.68
C THR A 245 0.39 -18.25 -0.66
N ASP A 246 -0.05 -17.67 -1.78
CA ASP A 246 0.48 -18.07 -3.08
C ASP A 246 1.85 -17.42 -3.31
N SER A 247 2.83 -18.07 -2.70
CA SER A 247 4.21 -17.66 -2.46
C SER A 247 5.15 -17.79 -3.66
N LYS A 248 4.68 -17.54 -4.89
CA LYS A 248 5.54 -17.71 -6.09
C LYS A 248 5.39 -16.64 -7.16
N HIS A 249 4.50 -15.67 -7.00
CA HIS A 249 4.27 -14.68 -8.04
C HIS A 249 5.28 -13.53 -7.94
N ILE A 250 6.01 -13.32 -9.03
CA ILE A 250 6.85 -12.15 -9.24
C ILE A 250 5.92 -10.92 -9.30
N GLY A 251 6.27 -9.84 -8.61
CA GLY A 251 5.49 -8.60 -8.57
C GLY A 251 4.59 -8.47 -7.34
N VAL A 252 3.61 -7.58 -7.40
CA VAL A 252 2.72 -7.27 -6.28
C VAL A 252 1.27 -7.18 -6.72
N HIS A 253 0.37 -7.64 -5.86
CA HIS A 253 -1.07 -7.52 -6.07
C HIS A 253 -1.57 -6.27 -5.35
N VAL A 254 -2.35 -5.44 -6.03
CA VAL A 254 -2.85 -4.16 -5.54
C VAL A 254 -4.36 -4.13 -5.59
N PHE A 255 -4.98 -3.73 -4.47
CA PHE A 255 -6.43 -3.57 -4.37
C PHE A 255 -6.85 -2.25 -3.72
N GLY A 256 -8.15 -1.96 -3.79
CA GLY A 256 -8.78 -0.80 -3.17
C GLY A 256 -8.86 0.41 -4.11
N LEU A 257 -8.69 0.20 -5.40
CA LEU A 257 -8.90 1.22 -6.42
C LEU A 257 -10.38 1.30 -6.80
N PHE A 258 -10.77 2.46 -7.30
CA PHE A 258 -12.07 2.74 -7.88
C PHE A 258 -11.88 3.21 -9.30
N ILE A 259 -12.87 3.03 -10.17
CA ILE A 259 -12.87 3.58 -11.52
C ILE A 259 -13.98 4.62 -11.65
N GLU A 260 -13.65 5.76 -12.23
CA GLU A 260 -14.56 6.87 -12.51
C GLU A 260 -14.72 7.03 -14.03
N GLY A 261 -15.95 7.29 -14.48
CA GLY A 261 -16.27 7.52 -15.90
C GLY A 261 -16.35 6.26 -16.78
N ALA A 262 -16.13 5.08 -16.19
CA ALA A 262 -16.29 3.78 -16.84
C ALA A 262 -16.57 2.68 -15.82
N ARG A 263 -16.85 1.47 -16.29
CA ARG A 263 -16.96 0.25 -15.49
C ARG A 263 -16.07 -0.87 -16.04
N TRP A 264 -15.68 -1.79 -15.17
CA TRP A 264 -14.96 -2.99 -15.58
C TRP A 264 -15.92 -4.17 -15.79
N ASN A 265 -15.91 -4.77 -16.98
CA ASN A 265 -16.63 -6.02 -17.22
C ASN A 265 -15.75 -7.21 -16.77
N HIS A 266 -16.17 -7.90 -15.71
CA HIS A 266 -15.44 -9.02 -15.13
C HIS A 266 -15.42 -10.28 -16.03
N GLU A 267 -16.51 -10.52 -16.77
CA GLU A 267 -16.65 -11.69 -17.65
C GLU A 267 -15.77 -11.53 -18.90
N GLN A 268 -15.78 -10.34 -19.50
CA GLN A 268 -15.05 -10.06 -20.73
C GLN A 268 -13.64 -9.50 -20.49
N ARG A 269 -13.30 -9.09 -19.26
CA ARG A 269 -12.05 -8.42 -18.88
C ARG A 269 -11.73 -7.20 -19.76
N ILE A 270 -12.75 -6.37 -19.97
CA ILE A 270 -12.63 -5.13 -20.75
C ILE A 270 -13.32 -3.96 -20.06
N LEU A 271 -12.89 -2.76 -20.46
CA LEU A 271 -13.51 -1.50 -20.08
C LEU A 271 -14.82 -1.25 -20.85
N GLU A 272 -15.87 -0.90 -20.14
CA GLU A 272 -17.19 -0.57 -20.67
C GLU A 272 -17.70 0.77 -20.12
N ASP A 273 -18.71 1.36 -20.77
CA ASP A 273 -19.33 2.57 -20.25
C ASP A 273 -20.02 2.28 -18.91
N SER A 274 -20.01 3.27 -18.02
CA SER A 274 -20.75 3.20 -16.76
C SER A 274 -22.26 2.99 -16.99
N LEU A 275 -22.90 2.29 -16.06
CA LEU A 275 -24.36 2.22 -16.02
C LEU A 275 -24.95 3.58 -15.58
N PRO A 276 -26.21 3.88 -15.94
CA PRO A 276 -26.89 5.07 -15.43
C PRO A 276 -26.79 5.16 -13.91
N TYR A 277 -26.44 6.34 -13.39
CA TYR A 277 -26.23 6.64 -11.96
C TYR A 277 -24.97 6.04 -11.30
N GLU A 278 -24.11 5.33 -12.03
CA GLU A 278 -22.82 4.85 -11.53
C GLU A 278 -21.68 5.78 -11.96
N ILE A 279 -21.40 6.82 -11.15
CA ILE A 279 -20.32 7.77 -11.44
C ILE A 279 -18.94 7.14 -11.14
N CYS A 280 -18.87 6.34 -10.08
CA CYS A 280 -17.65 5.69 -9.61
C CYS A 280 -17.95 4.31 -9.00
N CYS A 281 -17.19 3.28 -9.38
CA CYS A 281 -17.37 1.92 -8.89
C CYS A 281 -16.06 1.27 -8.40
N ASP A 282 -16.18 0.19 -7.62
CA ASP A 282 -15.03 -0.62 -7.17
C ASP A 282 -14.28 -1.17 -8.39
N PHE A 283 -12.96 -1.01 -8.42
CA PHE A 283 -12.13 -1.64 -9.43
C PHE A 283 -11.54 -2.96 -8.88
N PRO A 284 -11.42 -4.01 -9.71
CA PRO A 284 -10.83 -5.27 -9.28
C PRO A 284 -9.37 -5.12 -8.88
N GLU A 285 -8.84 -6.18 -8.29
CA GLU A 285 -7.43 -6.28 -7.99
C GLU A 285 -6.59 -6.30 -9.25
N ILE A 286 -5.43 -5.66 -9.20
CA ILE A 286 -4.49 -5.58 -10.30
C ILE A 286 -3.17 -6.23 -9.86
N HIS A 287 -2.66 -7.15 -10.66
CA HIS A 287 -1.31 -7.66 -10.54
C HIS A 287 -0.35 -6.72 -11.27
N PHE A 288 0.52 -6.05 -10.51
CA PHE A 288 1.61 -5.24 -11.01
C PHE A 288 2.85 -6.14 -11.16
N LEU A 289 3.17 -6.50 -12.40
CA LEU A 289 4.30 -7.36 -12.73
C LEU A 289 5.47 -6.51 -13.24
N PRO A 290 6.61 -6.46 -12.52
CA PRO A 290 7.83 -5.84 -13.01
C PRO A 290 8.33 -6.53 -14.29
N THR A 291 8.62 -5.75 -15.31
CA THR A 291 9.15 -6.22 -16.59
C THR A 291 10.20 -5.25 -17.12
N LYS A 292 11.06 -5.73 -18.01
CA LYS A 292 12.02 -4.86 -18.71
C LYS A 292 11.29 -3.99 -19.70
N ILE A 293 11.65 -2.71 -19.77
CA ILE A 293 11.18 -1.80 -20.82
C ILE A 293 11.62 -2.37 -22.17
N SER A 294 10.65 -2.86 -22.95
CA SER A 294 10.89 -3.28 -24.33
C SER A 294 10.78 -2.06 -25.24
N ALA A 295 11.75 -1.87 -26.15
CA ALA A 295 11.70 -0.83 -27.17
C ALA A 295 10.54 -1.00 -28.18
N LYS A 296 9.82 -2.12 -28.13
CA LYS A 296 8.58 -2.32 -28.89
C LYS A 296 7.42 -1.77 -28.06
N SER A 297 7.12 -0.49 -28.25
CA SER A 297 5.81 0.04 -27.89
C SER A 297 4.73 -0.81 -28.56
N PRO A 298 3.68 -1.25 -27.86
CA PRO A 298 2.49 -1.79 -28.49
C PRO A 298 1.65 -0.63 -29.04
N ASN A 299 2.24 0.23 -29.87
CA ASN A 299 1.54 1.30 -30.54
C ASN A 299 1.56 1.04 -32.05
N ALA A 300 0.35 0.81 -32.58
CA ALA A 300 -0.09 1.27 -33.89
C ALA A 300 0.87 0.99 -35.06
N SER A 301 0.77 -0.22 -35.63
CA SER A 301 0.37 -0.43 -37.04
C SER A 301 0.69 -1.85 -37.52
N ASN A 302 -0.33 -2.47 -38.11
CA ASN A 302 -0.24 -3.51 -39.15
C ASN A 302 0.38 -4.86 -38.76
N GLN A 303 -0.41 -5.74 -38.15
CA GLN A 303 -0.32 -7.18 -38.43
C GLN A 303 -1.71 -7.75 -38.74
N THR A 304 -1.85 -8.07 -40.02
CA THR A 304 -2.90 -8.86 -40.64
C THR A 304 -3.01 -10.23 -39.99
N GLY A 305 -4.23 -10.60 -39.58
CA GLY A 305 -4.65 -11.98 -39.39
C GLY A 305 -4.88 -12.41 -37.94
N SER A 306 -6.16 -12.42 -37.57
CA SER A 306 -6.80 -13.32 -36.57
C SER A 306 -7.06 -12.75 -35.16
N GLU A 307 -8.31 -12.30 -34.97
CA GLU A 307 -9.19 -12.59 -33.82
C GLU A 307 -8.84 -12.06 -32.42
N SER A 308 -8.78 -10.73 -32.28
CA SER A 308 -9.52 -9.94 -31.26
C SER A 308 -9.04 -8.48 -31.32
N GLU A 309 -9.75 -7.62 -32.03
CA GLU A 309 -9.44 -6.19 -32.17
C GLU A 309 -9.74 -5.42 -30.86
N LEU A 310 -9.02 -5.72 -29.78
CA LEU A 310 -9.06 -4.93 -28.55
C LEU A 310 -7.99 -3.85 -28.61
N TYR A 311 -8.37 -2.63 -28.27
CA TYR A 311 -7.44 -1.55 -27.98
C TYR A 311 -6.94 -1.63 -26.55
N THR A 312 -5.81 -0.98 -26.29
CA THR A 312 -5.30 -0.76 -24.94
C THR A 312 -5.45 0.71 -24.59
N PHE A 313 -6.15 0.99 -23.49
CA PHE A 313 -6.27 2.33 -22.93
C PHE A 313 -5.29 2.52 -21.76
N GLU A 314 -4.44 3.54 -21.85
CA GLU A 314 -3.59 3.97 -20.74
C GLU A 314 -4.44 4.77 -19.74
N CYS A 315 -4.91 4.09 -18.69
CA CYS A 315 -5.76 4.66 -17.66
C CYS A 315 -4.92 5.29 -16.54
N PRO A 316 -5.03 6.60 -16.28
CA PRO A 316 -4.27 7.25 -15.21
C PRO A 316 -4.81 6.86 -13.83
N VAL A 317 -3.92 6.71 -12.84
CA VAL A 317 -4.25 6.44 -11.44
C VAL A 317 -3.96 7.69 -10.60
N TYR A 318 -4.95 8.17 -9.85
CA TYR A 318 -4.83 9.33 -8.96
C TYR A 318 -5.03 8.97 -7.48
N GLN A 319 -4.35 9.71 -6.60
CA GLN A 319 -4.50 9.54 -5.15
C GLN A 319 -5.86 10.02 -4.64
N THR A 320 -6.40 11.10 -5.22
CA THR A 320 -7.69 11.68 -4.84
C THR A 320 -8.53 11.99 -6.09
N PRO A 321 -9.87 12.11 -5.96
CA PRO A 321 -10.75 12.52 -7.07
C PRO A 321 -10.42 13.91 -7.61
N GLU A 322 -9.88 14.80 -6.76
CA GLU A 322 -9.46 16.13 -7.18
C GLU A 322 -8.17 16.03 -8.02
N ARG A 323 -8.32 15.93 -9.35
CA ARG A 323 -7.22 15.77 -10.32
C ARG A 323 -6.39 17.04 -10.54
N SER A 324 -6.43 17.98 -9.60
CA SER A 324 -5.75 19.27 -9.73
C SER A 324 -4.24 19.08 -9.85
N ARG A 325 -3.66 19.62 -10.92
CA ARG A 325 -2.22 19.82 -11.05
C ARG A 325 -1.85 21.03 -10.19
N THR A 326 -1.73 20.86 -8.87
CA THR A 326 -1.15 21.93 -8.05
C THR A 326 0.29 22.16 -8.53
N SER A 327 0.55 23.41 -8.93
CA SER A 327 1.84 23.86 -9.46
C SER A 327 3.01 23.48 -8.53
N PRO A 328 4.24 23.32 -9.08
CA PRO A 328 5.46 23.02 -8.31
C PRO A 328 5.75 24.00 -7.16
N GLU A 329 5.07 25.15 -7.13
CA GLU A 329 5.22 26.22 -6.14
C GLU A 329 4.70 25.88 -4.73
N THR A 330 3.93 24.79 -4.56
CA THR A 330 3.40 24.37 -3.24
C THR A 330 4.18 23.23 -2.56
N GLY A 331 5.21 22.68 -3.20
CA GLY A 331 6.08 21.65 -2.62
C GLY A 331 5.43 20.27 -2.39
N PHE A 332 4.18 20.07 -2.81
CA PHE A 332 3.52 18.75 -2.76
C PHE A 332 3.71 18.00 -4.09
N PRO A 333 3.95 16.67 -4.06
CA PRO A 333 4.00 15.85 -5.27
C PRO A 333 2.67 15.90 -6.02
N SER A 334 2.67 15.61 -7.32
CA SER A 334 1.45 15.52 -8.13
C SER A 334 0.41 14.55 -7.52
N ASN A 335 -0.88 14.76 -7.76
CA ASN A 335 -1.93 13.79 -7.39
C ASN A 335 -1.92 12.54 -8.30
N PHE A 336 -1.23 12.61 -9.45
CA PHE A 336 -1.01 11.48 -10.35
C PHE A 336 0.03 10.52 -9.78
N LEU A 337 -0.28 9.21 -9.80
CA LEU A 337 0.57 8.15 -9.25
C LEU A 337 1.27 7.33 -10.35
N THR A 338 0.51 6.76 -11.27
CA THR A 338 0.98 5.89 -12.35
C THR A 338 -0.11 5.71 -13.41
N SER A 339 0.18 4.94 -14.46
CA SER A 339 -0.80 4.54 -15.48
C SER A 339 -0.96 3.02 -15.52
N VAL A 340 -2.19 2.55 -15.64
CA VAL A 340 -2.55 1.13 -15.81
C VAL A 340 -3.09 0.93 -17.22
N TYR A 341 -2.61 -0.10 -17.91
CA TYR A 341 -3.05 -0.42 -19.26
C TYR A 341 -4.26 -1.37 -19.22
N LEU A 342 -5.39 -0.91 -19.74
CA LEU A 342 -6.68 -1.63 -19.69
C LEU A 342 -7.16 -2.00 -21.09
N SER A 343 -7.62 -3.24 -21.27
CA SER A 343 -8.20 -3.72 -22.53
C SER A 343 -9.57 -3.11 -22.77
N THR A 344 -9.88 -2.75 -24.02
CA THR A 344 -11.16 -2.13 -24.38
C THR A 344 -11.54 -2.37 -25.84
N LYS A 345 -12.84 -2.41 -26.12
CA LYS A 345 -13.39 -2.47 -27.50
C LYS A 345 -13.45 -1.09 -28.17
N LYS A 346 -13.43 0.00 -27.39
CA LYS A 346 -13.52 1.37 -27.91
C LYS A 346 -12.14 1.99 -28.02
N PRO A 347 -11.90 2.90 -28.98
CA PRO A 347 -10.61 3.56 -29.11
C PRO A 347 -10.28 4.40 -27.86
N PRO A 348 -8.99 4.57 -27.51
CA PRO A 348 -8.56 5.35 -26.34
C PRO A 348 -9.13 6.78 -26.27
N SER A 349 -9.37 7.42 -27.42
CA SER A 349 -9.97 8.76 -27.50
C SER A 349 -11.36 8.85 -26.85
N HIS A 350 -12.14 7.77 -26.88
CA HIS A 350 -13.44 7.70 -26.19
C HIS A 350 -13.24 7.85 -24.68
N TRP A 351 -12.35 7.07 -24.08
CA TRP A 351 -12.09 7.06 -22.65
C TRP A 351 -11.42 8.34 -22.14
N ILE A 352 -10.56 8.94 -22.96
CA ILE A 352 -10.00 10.28 -22.69
C ILE A 352 -11.11 11.32 -22.63
N THR A 353 -12.06 11.29 -23.57
CA THR A 353 -13.21 12.21 -23.59
C THR A 353 -14.13 12.03 -22.39
N MET A 354 -14.33 10.78 -21.97
CA MET A 354 -15.07 10.43 -20.75
C MET A 354 -14.28 10.71 -19.46
N GLN A 355 -13.04 11.18 -19.58
CA GLN A 355 -12.14 11.45 -18.45
C GLN A 355 -12.01 10.24 -17.53
N VAL A 356 -11.87 9.03 -18.08
CA VAL A 356 -11.74 7.82 -17.27
C VAL A 356 -10.45 7.87 -16.46
N ALA A 357 -10.54 7.52 -15.18
CA ALA A 357 -9.38 7.34 -14.33
C ALA A 357 -9.64 6.31 -13.23
N LEU A 358 -8.54 5.73 -12.72
CA LEU A 358 -8.53 4.98 -11.48
C LEU A 358 -8.21 5.92 -10.31
N LEU A 359 -8.89 5.71 -9.18
CA LEU A 359 -8.80 6.55 -7.98
C LEU A 359 -8.49 5.70 -6.76
N CYS A 360 -7.62 6.19 -5.86
CA CYS A 360 -7.40 5.57 -4.55
C CYS A 360 -8.50 5.93 -3.52
N GLU A 361 -9.32 6.94 -3.80
CA GLU A 361 -10.36 7.43 -2.92
C GLU A 361 -11.60 7.78 -3.75
N ARG A 362 -12.80 7.48 -3.23
CA ARG A 362 -14.07 7.93 -3.81
C ARG A 362 -14.40 9.34 -3.35
N ASP A 363 -15.04 10.11 -4.23
CA ASP A 363 -15.67 11.36 -3.82
C ASP A 363 -16.92 11.03 -2.98
N GLU A 364 -16.88 11.40 -1.70
CA GLU A 364 -17.94 11.15 -0.71
C GLU A 364 -18.60 12.49 -0.28
N LYS A 365 -18.54 13.52 -1.13
CA LYS A 365 -19.13 14.85 -0.89
C LYS A 365 -20.64 14.85 -0.72
#